data_AF-W5JX13-F1
#
_entry.id   AF-W5JX13-F1
#
_cell.length_a   1.000
_cell.length_b   1.000
_cell.length_c   1.000
_cell.angle_alpha   90.00
_cell.angle_beta   90.00
_cell.angle_gamma   90.00
#
_symmetry.space_group_name_H-M   'P 1'
#
loop_
_entity.id
_entity.type
_entity.pdbx_description
1 polymer ?
#
loop_
_entity_poly.entity_id
_entity_poly.type
_entity_poly.pdbx_seq_one_letter_code
_entity_poly.pdbx_strand_id
1 'polypeptide(L)'
;MEYVFDVFFDECFARMERSGLLSRACRRNTISHLNSVIAGCIEGRPTATVQLAVGLAVTAAIDYHNRMRGDNYEVCLMGKYHNVLYIALRIAWDWGLDDSAIVARLLGEIYRCERTFERLFLGALFGCNAPHFIAGWKSDFTDQDENLRAVVFFLHHAARARTTFPLYSPVTQQWRDVRFIEVPIESCGRAAPLRVALQATAPDLVLILLRHGADPCCPDDGAGTSPVLSVLEKLAEYERPGYPYQLVSCLRLLLRALTLIELPYKPHPYPVRREMFLGKYGRLLADGLLRPDPLFGVPSLRQYCRCTIRGVLRDNCQLPGGTRRLPLPRKLQKYLDLLHD
;
A
#
# COMPACT_ATOMS: atom_id res chain seq x y z
N MET A 1 -25.78 -10.24 -19.15
CA MET A 1 -24.51 -9.50 -18.96
C MET A 1 -23.47 -10.44 -18.43
N GLU A 2 -23.72 -11.15 -17.32
CA GLU A 2 -22.85 -12.23 -16.80
C GLU A 2 -22.31 -13.17 -17.89
N TYR A 3 -23.21 -13.85 -18.62
CA TYR A 3 -22.83 -14.76 -19.70
C TYR A 3 -21.92 -14.13 -20.78
N VAL A 4 -22.05 -12.83 -21.04
CA VAL A 4 -21.21 -12.14 -22.06
C VAL A 4 -19.77 -12.04 -21.57
N PHE A 5 -19.56 -11.75 -20.29
CA PHE A 5 -18.22 -11.67 -19.71
C PHE A 5 -17.59 -13.06 -19.56
N ASP A 6 -18.38 -14.08 -19.19
CA ASP A 6 -17.89 -15.47 -19.13
C ASP A 6 -17.40 -15.94 -20.50
N VAL A 7 -18.20 -15.73 -21.55
CA VAL A 7 -17.82 -16.04 -22.93
C VAL A 7 -16.61 -15.24 -23.36
N PHE A 8 -16.52 -13.95 -23.01
CA PHE A 8 -15.36 -13.13 -23.31
C PHE A 8 -14.07 -13.74 -22.75
N PHE A 9 -14.05 -14.10 -21.46
CA PHE A 9 -12.86 -14.67 -20.83
C PHE A 9 -12.54 -16.06 -21.40
N ASP A 10 -13.55 -16.91 -21.56
CA ASP A 10 -13.36 -18.27 -22.09
C ASP A 10 -12.81 -18.23 -23.53
N GLU A 11 -13.41 -17.45 -24.44
CA GLU A 11 -12.97 -17.38 -25.84
C GLU A 11 -11.65 -16.61 -26.03
N CYS A 12 -11.50 -15.46 -25.38
CA CYS A 12 -10.30 -14.63 -25.53
C CYS A 12 -9.06 -15.36 -24.99
N PHE A 13 -9.21 -16.08 -23.89
CA PHE A 13 -8.08 -16.75 -23.25
C PHE A 13 -7.86 -18.15 -23.82
N ALA A 14 -8.86 -18.86 -24.35
CA ALA A 14 -8.66 -20.15 -25.01
C ALA A 14 -7.67 -20.05 -26.18
N ARG A 15 -7.72 -18.97 -26.96
CA ARG A 15 -6.84 -18.74 -28.12
C ARG A 15 -5.48 -18.13 -27.76
N MET A 16 -5.30 -17.74 -26.49
CA MET A 16 -4.09 -17.05 -26.04
C MET A 16 -3.07 -18.04 -25.47
N GLU A 17 -1.79 -17.86 -25.79
CA GLU A 17 -0.71 -18.61 -25.13
C GLU A 17 -0.66 -18.30 -23.62
N ARG A 18 -0.09 -19.21 -22.82
CA ARG A 18 0.02 -19.01 -21.37
C ARG A 18 0.78 -17.73 -21.00
N SER A 19 1.76 -17.33 -21.79
CA SER A 19 2.55 -16.10 -21.65
C SER A 19 1.90 -14.86 -22.29
N GLY A 20 0.73 -15.00 -22.92
CA GLY A 20 0.14 -13.92 -23.73
C GLY A 20 -0.17 -12.63 -22.96
N LEU A 21 -0.38 -12.71 -21.64
CA LEU A 21 -0.56 -11.53 -20.79
C LEU A 21 0.71 -11.06 -20.07
N LEU A 22 1.88 -11.60 -20.39
CA LEU A 22 3.15 -11.15 -19.80
C LEU A 22 3.51 -9.74 -20.28
N SER A 23 3.26 -9.45 -21.56
CA SER A 23 3.56 -8.13 -22.13
C SER A 23 2.49 -7.10 -21.75
N ARG A 24 2.94 -5.88 -21.45
CA ARG A 24 2.03 -4.74 -21.19
C ARG A 24 1.15 -4.43 -22.39
N ALA A 25 1.67 -4.56 -23.61
CA ALA A 25 0.92 -4.29 -24.84
C ALA A 25 -0.28 -5.24 -24.98
N CYS A 26 -0.08 -6.54 -24.80
CA CYS A 26 -1.16 -7.51 -24.85
C CYS A 26 -2.21 -7.26 -23.77
N ARG A 27 -1.80 -6.97 -22.53
CA ARG A 27 -2.75 -6.61 -21.46
C ARG A 27 -3.56 -5.38 -21.80
N ARG A 28 -2.95 -4.32 -22.32
CA ARG A 28 -3.66 -3.10 -22.75
C ARG A 28 -4.67 -3.38 -23.86
N ASN A 29 -4.34 -4.26 -24.81
CA ASN A 29 -5.27 -4.65 -25.86
C ASN A 29 -6.48 -5.41 -25.28
N THR A 30 -6.25 -6.33 -24.34
CA THR A 30 -7.33 -7.05 -23.63
C THR A 30 -8.18 -6.09 -22.81
N ILE A 31 -7.58 -5.15 -22.07
CA ILE A 31 -8.29 -4.09 -21.31
C ILE A 31 -9.14 -3.23 -22.25
N SER A 32 -8.58 -2.80 -23.38
CA SER A 32 -9.29 -2.00 -24.38
C SER A 32 -10.51 -2.75 -24.93
N HIS A 33 -10.35 -4.02 -25.28
CA HIS A 33 -11.46 -4.84 -25.78
C HIS A 33 -12.54 -5.04 -24.69
N LEU A 34 -12.13 -5.33 -23.45
CA LEU A 34 -13.07 -5.49 -22.35
C LEU A 34 -13.81 -4.19 -22.03
N ASN A 35 -13.14 -3.03 -22.09
CA ASN A 35 -13.78 -1.71 -21.96
C ASN A 35 -14.87 -1.49 -23.03
N SER A 36 -14.61 -1.88 -24.29
CA SER A 36 -15.62 -1.82 -25.35
C SER A 36 -16.81 -2.75 -25.08
N VAL A 37 -16.58 -3.96 -24.56
CA VAL A 37 -17.65 -4.90 -24.19
C VAL A 37 -18.50 -4.36 -23.04
N ILE A 38 -17.87 -3.77 -22.01
CA ILE A 38 -18.57 -3.13 -20.89
C ILE A 38 -19.43 -1.97 -21.40
N ALA A 39 -18.87 -1.08 -22.22
CA ALA A 39 -19.60 0.05 -22.81
C ALA A 39 -20.81 -0.43 -23.63
N GLY A 40 -20.62 -1.43 -24.51
CA GLY A 40 -21.72 -2.00 -25.28
C GLY A 40 -22.80 -2.66 -24.42
N CYS A 41 -22.44 -3.28 -23.30
CA CYS A 41 -23.42 -3.84 -22.35
C CYS A 41 -24.26 -2.75 -21.66
N ILE A 42 -23.66 -1.60 -21.36
CA ILE A 42 -24.35 -0.44 -20.76
C ILE A 42 -25.31 0.18 -21.77
N GLU A 43 -24.83 0.43 -22.99
CA GLU A 43 -25.64 1.03 -24.07
C GLU A 43 -26.80 0.12 -24.51
N GLY A 44 -26.55 -1.19 -24.60
CA GLY A 44 -27.54 -2.17 -25.06
C GLY A 44 -28.63 -2.53 -24.03
N ARG A 45 -28.53 -2.06 -22.78
CA ARG A 45 -29.50 -2.36 -21.71
C ARG A 45 -29.83 -1.11 -20.89
N PRO A 46 -30.98 -0.46 -21.13
CA PRO A 46 -31.37 0.79 -20.44
C PRO A 46 -31.42 0.70 -18.91
N THR A 47 -31.61 -0.49 -18.35
CA THR A 47 -31.67 -0.74 -16.91
C THR A 47 -30.32 -1.07 -16.27
N ALA A 48 -29.25 -1.24 -17.07
CA ALA A 48 -27.93 -1.59 -16.58
C ALA A 48 -27.18 -0.35 -16.11
N THR A 49 -26.85 -0.29 -14.81
CA THR A 49 -25.96 0.76 -14.31
C THR A 49 -24.51 0.42 -14.64
N VAL A 50 -23.67 1.45 -14.76
CA VAL A 50 -22.22 1.30 -14.96
C VAL A 50 -21.62 0.39 -13.87
N GLN A 51 -21.99 0.63 -12.61
CA GLN A 51 -21.49 -0.14 -11.47
C GLN A 51 -21.87 -1.62 -11.55
N LEU A 52 -23.09 -1.95 -12.02
CA LEU A 52 -23.50 -3.32 -12.23
C LEU A 52 -22.66 -3.98 -13.33
N ALA A 53 -22.53 -3.35 -14.49
CA ALA A 53 -21.78 -3.93 -15.62
C ALA A 53 -20.31 -4.18 -15.25
N VAL A 54 -19.66 -3.23 -14.59
CA VAL A 54 -18.26 -3.32 -14.15
C VAL A 54 -18.10 -4.36 -13.04
N GLY A 55 -19.02 -4.37 -12.07
CA GLY A 55 -19.02 -5.37 -10.99
C GLY A 55 -19.13 -6.80 -11.53
N LEU A 56 -19.99 -7.02 -12.52
CA LEU A 56 -20.11 -8.30 -13.22
C LEU A 56 -18.85 -8.66 -14.01
N ALA A 57 -18.23 -7.71 -14.72
CA ALA A 57 -17.00 -7.96 -15.46
C ALA A 57 -15.83 -8.36 -14.56
N VAL A 58 -15.66 -7.65 -13.43
CA VAL A 58 -14.62 -7.97 -12.43
C VAL A 58 -14.91 -9.30 -11.75
N THR A 59 -16.18 -9.57 -11.43
CA THR A 59 -16.60 -10.85 -10.82
C THR A 59 -16.34 -12.03 -11.76
N ALA A 60 -16.71 -11.92 -13.04
CA ALA A 60 -16.46 -12.94 -14.06
C ALA A 60 -14.95 -13.21 -14.25
N ALA A 61 -14.10 -12.19 -14.16
CA ALA A 61 -12.64 -12.36 -14.20
C ALA A 61 -12.11 -13.18 -13.00
N ILE A 62 -12.65 -12.91 -11.80
CA ILE A 62 -12.33 -13.66 -10.58
C ILE A 62 -12.83 -15.10 -10.69
N ASP A 63 -14.06 -15.30 -11.19
CA ASP A 63 -14.67 -16.62 -11.35
C ASP A 63 -13.93 -17.45 -12.39
N TYR A 64 -13.51 -16.84 -13.51
CA TYR A 64 -12.64 -17.49 -14.49
C TYR A 64 -11.33 -17.98 -13.86
N HIS A 65 -10.66 -17.12 -13.08
CA HIS A 65 -9.45 -17.52 -12.36
C HIS A 65 -9.71 -18.70 -11.40
N ASN A 66 -10.78 -18.62 -10.60
CA ASN A 66 -11.13 -19.64 -9.62
C ASN A 66 -11.51 -20.98 -10.27
N ARG A 67 -12.26 -20.96 -11.39
CA ARG A 67 -12.55 -22.18 -12.17
C ARG A 67 -11.25 -22.85 -12.62
N MET A 68 -10.36 -22.08 -13.25
CA MET A 68 -9.08 -22.62 -13.74
C MET A 68 -8.15 -23.11 -12.62
N ARG A 69 -8.25 -22.52 -11.44
CA ARG A 69 -7.54 -22.96 -10.23
C ARG A 69 -8.14 -24.26 -9.69
N GLY A 70 -9.46 -24.35 -9.59
CA GLY A 70 -10.18 -25.54 -9.13
C GLY A 70 -9.92 -26.76 -10.01
N ASP A 71 -9.93 -26.57 -11.33
CA ASP A 71 -9.59 -27.60 -12.32
C ASP A 71 -8.12 -28.07 -12.21
N ASN A 72 -7.28 -27.29 -11.52
CA ASN A 72 -5.87 -27.58 -11.27
C ASN A 72 -5.60 -27.83 -9.77
N TYR A 73 -6.49 -28.56 -9.09
CA TYR A 73 -6.33 -28.99 -7.69
C TYR A 73 -6.11 -27.84 -6.70
N GLU A 74 -6.84 -26.73 -6.88
CA GLU A 74 -6.70 -25.50 -6.09
C GLU A 74 -5.32 -24.81 -6.21
N VAL A 75 -4.54 -25.13 -7.25
CA VAL A 75 -3.25 -24.49 -7.53
C VAL A 75 -3.36 -23.56 -8.72
N CYS A 76 -2.92 -22.31 -8.56
CA CYS A 76 -2.98 -21.31 -9.62
C CYS A 76 -2.01 -21.65 -10.78
N LEU A 77 -2.54 -21.70 -12.01
CA LEU A 77 -1.78 -21.99 -13.22
C LEU A 77 -0.85 -20.85 -13.69
N MET A 78 -0.85 -19.69 -13.02
CA MET A 78 -0.05 -18.52 -13.38
C MET A 78 -0.28 -18.05 -14.83
N GLY A 79 0.59 -17.17 -15.35
CA GLY A 79 0.48 -16.66 -16.72
C GLY A 79 -0.86 -15.99 -16.98
N LYS A 80 -1.50 -16.26 -18.13
CA LYS A 80 -2.80 -15.68 -18.50
C LYS A 80 -3.90 -15.92 -17.45
N TYR A 81 -3.93 -17.10 -16.81
CA TYR A 81 -4.96 -17.48 -15.84
C TYR A 81 -4.89 -16.69 -14.54
N HIS A 82 -3.70 -16.19 -14.20
CA HIS A 82 -3.49 -15.32 -13.05
C HIS A 82 -3.52 -13.84 -13.42
N ASN A 83 -2.91 -13.50 -14.56
CA ASN A 83 -2.82 -12.12 -15.03
C ASN A 83 -4.19 -11.51 -15.37
N VAL A 84 -5.23 -12.32 -15.58
CA VAL A 84 -6.63 -11.87 -15.66
C VAL A 84 -7.06 -11.07 -14.42
N LEU A 85 -6.54 -11.38 -13.23
CA LEU A 85 -6.83 -10.64 -12.01
C LEU A 85 -6.28 -9.21 -12.08
N TYR A 86 -5.14 -9.00 -12.76
CA TYR A 86 -4.59 -7.66 -12.99
C TYR A 86 -5.35 -6.88 -14.08
N ILE A 87 -5.93 -7.57 -15.05
CA ILE A 87 -6.90 -6.96 -15.99
C ILE A 87 -8.12 -6.48 -15.19
N ALA A 88 -8.68 -7.34 -14.32
CA ALA A 88 -9.81 -7.00 -13.47
C ALA A 88 -9.49 -5.83 -12.52
N LEU A 89 -8.26 -5.80 -11.98
CA LEU A 89 -7.75 -4.70 -11.16
C LEU A 89 -7.74 -3.39 -11.94
N ARG A 90 -7.24 -3.41 -13.18
CA ARG A 90 -7.25 -2.22 -14.03
C ARG A 90 -8.68 -1.76 -14.36
N ILE A 91 -9.58 -2.69 -14.70
CA ILE A 91 -10.99 -2.38 -15.00
C ILE A 91 -11.71 -1.79 -13.78
N ALA A 92 -11.51 -2.36 -12.59
CA ALA A 92 -12.09 -1.84 -11.36
C ALA A 92 -11.67 -0.39 -11.10
N TRP A 93 -10.42 -0.04 -11.44
CA TRP A 93 -9.95 1.34 -11.34
C TRP A 93 -10.49 2.24 -12.46
N ASP A 94 -10.37 1.83 -13.72
CA ASP A 94 -10.78 2.63 -14.90
C ASP A 94 -12.22 3.13 -14.79
N TRP A 95 -13.09 2.31 -14.24
CA TRP A 95 -14.51 2.62 -14.08
C TRP A 95 -14.93 3.07 -12.68
N GLY A 96 -13.98 3.13 -11.72
CA GLY A 96 -14.27 3.51 -10.34
C GLY A 96 -15.33 2.61 -9.68
N LEU A 97 -15.07 1.31 -9.62
CA LEU A 97 -15.98 0.35 -9.02
C LEU A 97 -16.20 0.66 -7.52
N ASP A 98 -17.43 0.99 -7.13
CA ASP A 98 -17.76 1.42 -5.77
C ASP A 98 -17.90 0.25 -4.77
N ASP A 99 -18.21 -0.95 -5.26
CA ASP A 99 -18.42 -2.13 -4.43
C ASP A 99 -17.11 -2.62 -3.80
N SER A 100 -16.95 -2.29 -2.52
CA SER A 100 -15.77 -2.67 -1.74
C SER A 100 -15.66 -4.18 -1.49
N ALA A 101 -16.77 -4.92 -1.52
CA ALA A 101 -16.74 -6.37 -1.35
C ALA A 101 -16.14 -7.07 -2.57
N ILE A 102 -16.49 -6.62 -3.79
CA ILE A 102 -15.91 -7.15 -5.03
C ILE A 102 -14.40 -6.82 -5.09
N VAL A 103 -14.02 -5.57 -4.80
CA VAL A 103 -12.60 -5.18 -4.80
C VAL A 103 -11.81 -5.95 -3.72
N ALA A 104 -12.37 -6.14 -2.52
CA ALA A 104 -11.73 -6.94 -1.47
C ALA A 104 -11.55 -8.40 -1.89
N ARG A 105 -12.56 -8.99 -2.56
CA ARG A 105 -12.48 -10.35 -3.10
C ARG A 105 -11.36 -10.46 -4.14
N LEU A 106 -11.24 -9.48 -5.04
CA LEU A 106 -10.17 -9.42 -6.03
C LEU A 106 -8.79 -9.40 -5.37
N LEU A 107 -8.58 -8.53 -4.37
CA LEU A 107 -7.34 -8.46 -3.61
C LEU A 107 -7.04 -9.78 -2.87
N GLY A 108 -8.09 -10.43 -2.34
CA GLY A 108 -8.01 -11.75 -1.73
C GLY A 108 -7.46 -12.82 -2.66
N GLU A 109 -7.96 -12.90 -3.90
CA GLU A 109 -7.48 -13.90 -4.87
C GLU A 109 -6.07 -13.62 -5.36
N ILE A 110 -5.69 -12.34 -5.54
CA ILE A 110 -4.30 -11.97 -5.83
C ILE A 110 -3.39 -12.41 -4.70
N TYR A 111 -3.74 -12.09 -3.45
CA TYR A 111 -2.93 -12.43 -2.28
C TYR A 111 -2.80 -13.93 -2.06
N ARG A 112 -3.87 -14.71 -2.28
CA ARG A 112 -3.85 -16.16 -2.16
C ARG A 112 -2.76 -16.80 -3.02
N CYS A 113 -2.56 -16.24 -4.22
CA CYS A 113 -1.58 -16.74 -5.19
C CYS A 113 -0.17 -16.18 -4.95
N GLU A 114 -0.04 -14.87 -4.71
CA GLU A 114 1.26 -14.19 -4.69
C GLU A 114 1.82 -13.95 -3.29
N ARG A 115 0.97 -13.92 -2.26
CA ARG A 115 1.30 -13.53 -0.89
C ARG A 115 1.90 -12.12 -0.74
N THR A 116 1.77 -11.29 -1.77
CA THR A 116 2.22 -9.88 -1.80
C THR A 116 1.31 -9.05 -2.71
N PHE A 117 1.49 -7.72 -2.67
CA PHE A 117 0.87 -6.76 -3.58
C PHE A 117 1.91 -5.88 -4.28
N GLU A 118 3.15 -6.36 -4.41
CA GLU A 118 4.26 -5.57 -4.95
C GLU A 118 3.96 -4.99 -6.34
N ARG A 119 3.25 -5.72 -7.21
CA ARG A 119 2.91 -5.22 -8.56
C ARG A 119 2.06 -3.96 -8.55
N LEU A 120 1.31 -3.70 -7.48
CA LEU A 120 0.57 -2.46 -7.29
C LEU A 120 1.45 -1.35 -6.68
N PHE A 121 2.26 -1.69 -5.67
CA PHE A 121 3.07 -0.70 -4.95
C PHE A 121 4.31 -0.24 -5.72
N LEU A 122 5.00 -1.13 -6.44
CA LEU A 122 6.25 -0.81 -7.14
C LEU A 122 6.08 0.32 -8.16
N GLY A 123 4.94 0.35 -8.86
CA GLY A 123 4.63 1.42 -9.80
C GLY A 123 4.47 2.80 -9.14
N ALA A 124 3.91 2.85 -7.93
CA ALA A 124 3.76 4.08 -7.15
C ALA A 124 5.09 4.50 -6.49
N LEU A 125 5.92 3.54 -6.10
CA LEU A 125 7.22 3.77 -5.45
C LEU A 125 8.31 4.22 -6.44
N PHE A 126 8.40 3.56 -7.59
CA PHE A 126 9.54 3.69 -8.51
C PHE A 126 9.13 4.09 -9.94
N GLY A 127 7.85 4.41 -10.16
CA GLY A 127 7.30 4.73 -11.48
C GLY A 127 7.08 3.48 -12.36
N CYS A 128 6.75 3.67 -13.64
CA CYS A 128 6.24 2.58 -14.48
C CYS A 128 7.30 1.62 -15.03
N ASN A 129 8.56 2.06 -15.10
CA ASN A 129 9.63 1.33 -15.77
C ASN A 129 10.47 0.47 -14.80
N ALA A 130 10.79 0.99 -13.62
CA ALA A 130 11.58 0.30 -12.61
C ALA A 130 10.98 -1.07 -12.16
N PRO A 131 9.65 -1.24 -12.03
CA PRO A 131 9.05 -2.53 -11.64
C PRO A 131 9.41 -3.67 -12.59
N HIS A 132 9.69 -3.38 -13.86
CA HIS A 132 10.12 -4.40 -14.81
C HIS A 132 11.49 -4.98 -14.48
N PHE A 133 12.41 -4.15 -14.01
CA PHE A 133 13.76 -4.57 -13.61
C PHE A 133 13.76 -5.27 -12.25
N ILE A 134 12.85 -4.89 -11.36
CA ILE A 134 12.77 -5.40 -9.98
C ILE A 134 12.00 -6.71 -9.90
N ALA A 135 10.84 -6.80 -10.58
CA ALA A 135 9.89 -7.89 -10.44
C ALA A 135 9.45 -8.49 -11.79
N GLY A 136 10.11 -8.13 -12.90
CA GLY A 136 9.77 -8.62 -14.24
C GLY A 136 8.44 -8.08 -14.80
N TRP A 137 7.72 -7.24 -14.06
CA TRP A 137 6.38 -6.78 -14.39
C TRP A 137 6.33 -5.29 -14.70
N LYS A 138 5.84 -4.92 -15.90
CA LYS A 138 5.52 -3.52 -16.20
C LYS A 138 4.13 -3.18 -15.67
N SER A 139 4.03 -2.07 -14.93
CA SER A 139 2.73 -1.55 -14.49
C SER A 139 1.82 -1.23 -15.69
N ASP A 140 0.53 -1.51 -15.55
CA ASP A 140 -0.46 -1.19 -16.58
C ASP A 140 -0.85 0.31 -16.56
N PHE A 141 -0.60 0.99 -15.44
CA PHE A 141 -0.83 2.42 -15.27
C PHE A 141 0.20 3.27 -16.05
N THR A 142 -0.21 4.45 -16.52
CA THR A 142 0.52 5.32 -17.46
C THR A 142 1.80 5.87 -16.86
N ASP A 143 1.70 6.42 -15.66
CA ASP A 143 2.75 7.15 -14.96
C ASP A 143 2.68 6.90 -13.44
N GLN A 144 3.66 7.44 -12.70
CA GLN A 144 3.73 7.26 -11.26
C GLN A 144 2.53 7.85 -10.51
N ASP A 145 1.95 8.94 -11.01
CA ASP A 145 0.78 9.58 -10.41
C ASP A 145 -0.47 8.71 -10.56
N GLU A 146 -0.70 8.13 -11.74
CA GLU A 146 -1.81 7.20 -11.95
C GLU A 146 -1.64 5.94 -11.09
N ASN A 147 -0.42 5.41 -10.96
CA ASN A 147 -0.14 4.32 -10.01
C ASN A 147 -0.48 4.71 -8.57
N LEU A 148 -0.10 5.92 -8.16
CA LEU A 148 -0.37 6.42 -6.81
C LEU A 148 -1.89 6.54 -6.55
N ARG A 149 -2.64 7.10 -7.51
CA ARG A 149 -4.10 7.19 -7.43
C ARG A 149 -4.75 5.81 -7.37
N ALA A 150 -4.25 4.84 -8.14
CA ALA A 150 -4.71 3.47 -8.08
C ALA A 150 -4.43 2.83 -6.71
N VAL A 151 -3.23 2.99 -6.15
CA VAL A 151 -2.92 2.52 -4.78
C VAL A 151 -3.88 3.13 -3.76
N VAL A 152 -4.18 4.43 -3.85
CA VAL A 152 -5.16 5.10 -2.97
C VAL A 152 -6.57 4.52 -3.14
N PHE A 153 -6.99 4.20 -4.37
CA PHE A 153 -8.25 3.53 -4.65
C PHE A 153 -8.32 2.18 -3.90
N PHE A 154 -7.34 1.29 -4.09
CA PHE A 154 -7.36 -0.02 -3.42
C PHE A 154 -7.21 0.08 -1.90
N LEU A 155 -6.44 1.05 -1.39
CA LEU A 155 -6.37 1.34 0.05
C LEU A 155 -7.74 1.73 0.62
N HIS A 156 -8.53 2.52 -0.12
CA HIS A 156 -9.86 2.92 0.30
C HIS A 156 -10.82 1.74 0.39
N HIS A 157 -10.86 0.90 -0.65
CA HIS A 157 -11.73 -0.27 -0.69
C HIS A 157 -11.34 -1.32 0.35
N ALA A 158 -10.05 -1.60 0.52
CA ALA A 158 -9.55 -2.53 1.54
C ALA A 158 -9.91 -2.06 2.96
N ALA A 159 -9.79 -0.76 3.25
CA ALA A 159 -10.19 -0.20 4.55
C ALA A 159 -11.71 -0.31 4.77
N ARG A 160 -12.53 0.00 3.76
CA ARG A 160 -14.01 -0.09 3.85
C ARG A 160 -14.50 -1.52 4.06
N ALA A 161 -13.91 -2.48 3.36
CA ALA A 161 -14.20 -3.90 3.52
C ALA A 161 -13.52 -4.54 4.73
N ARG A 162 -12.64 -3.79 5.44
CA ARG A 162 -11.83 -4.28 6.57
C ARG A 162 -11.03 -5.54 6.22
N THR A 163 -10.49 -5.59 5.00
CA THR A 163 -9.78 -6.75 4.49
C THR A 163 -8.45 -6.93 5.21
N THR A 164 -8.23 -8.13 5.74
CA THR A 164 -6.97 -8.57 6.34
C THR A 164 -6.37 -9.72 5.54
N PHE A 165 -5.06 -9.90 5.69
CA PHE A 165 -4.28 -10.89 4.97
C PHE A 165 -3.37 -11.64 5.94
N PRO A 166 -3.33 -12.98 5.90
CA PRO A 166 -2.51 -13.77 6.80
C PRO A 166 -1.03 -13.69 6.42
N LEU A 167 -0.20 -13.11 7.27
CA LEU A 167 1.24 -12.94 7.12
C LEU A 167 1.99 -13.63 8.27
N TYR A 168 3.00 -14.44 7.95
CA TYR A 168 3.88 -15.01 8.97
C TYR A 168 4.90 -13.98 9.46
N SER A 169 4.85 -13.66 10.75
CA SER A 169 5.78 -12.75 11.42
C SER A 169 7.01 -13.52 11.90
N PRO A 170 8.22 -13.24 11.35
CA PRO A 170 9.43 -13.92 11.78
C PRO A 170 9.84 -13.52 13.22
N VAL A 171 9.43 -12.33 13.67
CA VAL A 171 9.76 -11.78 15.00
C VAL A 171 8.99 -12.52 16.10
N THR A 172 7.70 -12.73 15.89
CA THR A 172 6.82 -13.39 16.87
C THR A 172 6.69 -14.90 16.62
N GLN A 173 7.18 -15.38 15.47
CA GLN A 173 7.02 -16.77 15.01
C GLN A 173 5.56 -17.22 14.93
N GLN A 174 4.64 -16.31 14.58
CA GLN A 174 3.20 -16.55 14.55
C GLN A 174 2.54 -15.97 13.30
N TRP A 175 1.38 -16.53 12.94
CA TRP A 175 0.54 -16.03 11.86
C TRP A 175 -0.28 -14.81 12.31
N ARG A 176 0.01 -13.72 11.60
CA ARG A 176 -0.58 -12.39 11.52
C ARG A 176 -1.79 -12.15 10.67
N ASP A 177 -2.90 -11.61 11.14
CA ASP A 177 -3.76 -10.86 10.22
C ASP A 177 -3.24 -9.42 10.10
N VAL A 178 -2.76 -9.06 8.90
CA VAL A 178 -2.26 -7.71 8.59
C VAL A 178 -3.15 -7.01 7.58
N ARG A 179 -3.15 -5.67 7.59
CA ARG A 179 -3.92 -4.89 6.61
C ARG A 179 -3.24 -4.90 5.24
N PHE A 180 -4.02 -4.61 4.20
CA PHE A 180 -3.51 -4.41 2.83
C PHE A 180 -2.22 -3.55 2.76
N ILE A 181 -2.21 -2.43 3.49
CA ILE A 181 -1.10 -1.47 3.52
C ILE A 181 0.17 -1.98 4.23
N GLU A 182 0.05 -3.06 4.99
CA GLU A 182 1.14 -3.64 5.79
C GLU A 182 1.75 -4.88 5.12
N VAL A 183 1.12 -5.40 4.06
CA VAL A 183 1.63 -6.54 3.31
C VAL A 183 3.00 -6.20 2.72
N PRO A 184 4.05 -6.96 3.05
CA PRO A 184 5.40 -6.67 2.57
C PRO A 184 5.60 -6.78 1.06
N ILE A 185 6.59 -6.03 0.58
CA ILE A 185 7.07 -6.09 -0.81
C ILE A 185 8.25 -7.07 -0.84
N GLU A 186 8.03 -8.24 -1.46
CA GLU A 186 9.00 -9.36 -1.47
C GLU A 186 10.32 -8.96 -2.12
N SER A 187 10.25 -8.33 -3.30
CA SER A 187 11.42 -7.85 -4.04
C SER A 187 12.20 -6.72 -3.33
N CYS A 188 11.65 -6.11 -2.28
CA CYS A 188 12.31 -5.11 -1.45
C CYS A 188 12.69 -5.67 -0.07
N GLY A 189 13.08 -6.95 0.00
CA GLY A 189 13.58 -7.58 1.22
C GLY A 189 12.49 -7.83 2.27
N ARG A 190 11.25 -8.11 1.84
CA ARG A 190 10.06 -8.21 2.71
C ARG A 190 9.84 -6.97 3.58
N ALA A 191 10.20 -5.79 3.06
CA ALA A 191 9.91 -4.54 3.72
C ALA A 191 8.44 -4.11 3.55
N ALA A 192 7.86 -3.50 4.59
CA ALA A 192 6.54 -2.88 4.50
C ALA A 192 6.55 -1.70 3.50
N PRO A 193 5.45 -1.43 2.78
CA PRO A 193 5.40 -0.33 1.80
C PRO A 193 5.85 1.03 2.35
N LEU A 194 5.53 1.33 3.62
CA LEU A 194 5.98 2.56 4.28
C LEU A 194 7.51 2.63 4.41
N ARG A 195 8.17 1.54 4.77
CA ARG A 195 9.63 1.50 4.84
C ARG A 195 10.26 1.72 3.48
N VAL A 196 9.75 1.06 2.45
CA VAL A 196 10.29 1.23 1.09
C VAL A 196 10.12 2.69 0.63
N ALA A 197 8.99 3.33 0.95
CA ALA A 197 8.78 4.75 0.66
C ALA A 197 9.78 5.67 1.40
N LEU A 198 10.13 5.36 2.65
CA LEU A 198 11.15 6.07 3.42
C LEU A 198 12.56 5.90 2.80
N GLN A 199 12.91 4.68 2.39
CA GLN A 199 14.19 4.37 1.73
C GLN A 199 14.32 5.09 0.38
N ALA A 200 13.24 5.12 -0.39
CA ALA A 200 13.11 5.84 -1.66
C ALA A 200 13.02 7.36 -1.49
N THR A 201 12.99 7.89 -0.26
CA THR A 201 12.85 9.33 0.03
C THR A 201 11.65 9.97 -0.66
N ALA A 202 10.49 9.29 -0.62
CA ALA A 202 9.26 9.70 -1.27
C ALA A 202 8.23 10.27 -0.26
N PRO A 203 8.33 11.56 0.13
CA PRO A 203 7.51 12.13 1.21
C PRO A 203 6.01 12.10 0.91
N ASP A 204 5.60 12.24 -0.35
CA ASP A 204 4.18 12.22 -0.73
C ASP A 204 3.56 10.85 -0.47
N LEU A 205 4.26 9.78 -0.85
CA LEU A 205 3.82 8.41 -0.60
C LEU A 205 3.89 8.08 0.91
N VAL A 206 4.91 8.54 1.63
CA VAL A 206 4.99 8.42 3.09
C VAL A 206 3.77 9.06 3.76
N LEU A 207 3.41 10.28 3.35
CA LEU A 207 2.23 10.98 3.87
C LEU A 207 0.95 10.20 3.56
N ILE A 208 0.78 9.71 2.32
CA ILE A 208 -0.39 8.91 1.93
C ILE A 208 -0.48 7.64 2.77
N LEU A 209 0.59 6.87 2.87
CA LEU A 209 0.59 5.61 3.60
C LEU A 209 0.29 5.82 5.09
N LEU A 210 0.93 6.81 5.72
CA LEU A 210 0.64 7.17 7.11
C LEU A 210 -0.81 7.64 7.28
N ARG A 211 -1.35 8.46 6.37
CA ARG A 211 -2.75 8.91 6.42
C ARG A 211 -3.74 7.76 6.30
N HIS A 212 -3.42 6.74 5.50
CA HIS A 212 -4.22 5.50 5.38
C HIS A 212 -3.98 4.49 6.50
N GLY A 213 -3.14 4.82 7.49
CA GLY A 213 -2.99 4.03 8.71
C GLY A 213 -1.87 3.00 8.66
N ALA A 214 -0.87 3.15 7.80
CA ALA A 214 0.37 2.38 7.90
C ALA A 214 0.98 2.53 9.30
N ASP A 215 1.45 1.42 9.88
CA ASP A 215 2.13 1.44 11.17
C ASP A 215 3.52 2.12 11.03
N PRO A 216 3.78 3.23 11.73
CA PRO A 216 5.06 3.94 11.62
C PRO A 216 6.27 3.15 12.15
N CYS A 217 6.03 2.09 12.93
CA CYS A 217 7.08 1.23 13.47
C CYS A 217 7.37 0.02 12.58
N CYS A 218 6.51 -0.30 11.60
CA CYS A 218 6.65 -1.44 10.68
C CYS A 218 7.14 -2.75 11.35
N PRO A 219 6.43 -3.29 12.37
CA PRO A 219 6.98 -4.32 13.26
C PRO A 219 7.34 -5.67 12.60
N ASP A 220 6.84 -5.95 11.40
CA ASP A 220 7.02 -7.22 10.68
C ASP A 220 7.87 -7.13 9.42
N ASP A 221 8.49 -5.99 9.16
CA ASP A 221 9.17 -5.73 7.89
C ASP A 221 10.55 -6.40 7.74
N GLY A 222 10.89 -7.35 8.63
CA GLY A 222 12.10 -8.17 8.58
C GLY A 222 13.42 -7.40 8.77
N ALA A 223 13.40 -6.07 8.78
CA ALA A 223 14.60 -5.23 8.72
C ALA A 223 15.33 -5.09 10.07
N GLY A 224 14.71 -5.50 11.18
CA GLY A 224 15.32 -5.50 12.53
C GLY A 224 15.59 -4.10 13.15
N THR A 225 15.52 -3.03 12.37
CA THR A 225 15.77 -1.64 12.79
C THR A 225 14.51 -0.78 12.64
N SER A 226 14.22 0.09 13.61
CA SER A 226 13.03 0.96 13.58
C SER A 226 12.99 1.95 12.40
N PRO A 227 11.80 2.17 11.78
CA PRO A 227 11.37 3.33 11.00
C PRO A 227 12.36 4.48 10.88
N VAL A 228 12.34 5.17 12.01
CA VAL A 228 12.96 6.45 12.25
C VAL A 228 14.46 6.32 12.31
N LEU A 229 15.00 5.24 12.91
CA LEU A 229 16.44 5.05 13.01
C LEU A 229 17.09 4.93 11.64
N SER A 230 16.48 4.21 10.69
CA SER A 230 17.00 4.13 9.31
C SER A 230 17.07 5.50 8.63
N VAL A 231 16.07 6.36 8.87
CA VAL A 231 16.06 7.73 8.34
C VAL A 231 17.13 8.59 9.01
N LEU A 232 17.30 8.45 10.34
CA LEU A 232 18.34 9.15 11.09
C LEU A 232 19.74 8.73 10.68
N GLU A 233 19.97 7.46 10.38
CA GLU A 233 21.24 6.96 9.86
C GLU A 233 21.59 7.61 8.54
N LYS A 234 20.65 7.61 7.59
CA LYS A 234 20.84 8.27 6.30
C LYS A 234 21.08 9.77 6.44
N LEU A 235 20.42 10.44 7.39
CA LEU A 235 20.67 11.87 7.66
C LEU A 235 22.04 12.12 8.31
N ALA A 236 22.53 11.20 9.14
CA ALA A 236 23.81 11.32 9.81
C ALA A 236 25.00 11.16 8.84
N GLU A 237 24.80 10.56 7.67
CA GLU A 237 25.80 10.43 6.61
C GLU A 237 26.08 11.76 5.86
N TYR A 238 25.19 12.75 5.94
CA TYR A 238 25.38 14.03 5.26
C TYR A 238 26.23 15.01 6.08
N GLU A 239 27.19 15.65 5.40
CA GLU A 239 27.98 16.74 5.95
C GLU A 239 27.20 18.08 5.94
N ARG A 240 27.50 18.99 6.87
CA ARG A 240 26.79 20.27 7.00
C ARG A 240 27.07 21.23 5.82
N PRO A 241 26.11 22.12 5.44
CA PRO A 241 24.70 22.15 5.81
C PRO A 241 23.85 21.80 4.57
N GLY A 242 23.63 20.50 4.32
CA GLY A 242 22.98 20.05 3.09
C GLY A 242 22.11 18.83 3.25
N TYR A 243 21.14 18.84 4.17
CA TYR A 243 20.19 17.73 4.27
C TYR A 243 19.22 17.76 3.09
N PRO A 244 19.01 16.63 2.38
CA PRO A 244 18.02 16.56 1.32
C PRO A 244 16.62 16.89 1.84
N TYR A 245 15.95 17.85 1.20
CA TYR A 245 14.62 18.30 1.62
C TYR A 245 13.61 17.15 1.71
N GLN A 246 13.63 16.23 0.75
CA GLN A 246 12.73 15.06 0.73
C GLN A 246 12.96 14.13 1.92
N LEU A 247 14.23 13.91 2.30
CA LEU A 247 14.59 13.05 3.43
C LEU A 247 14.18 13.69 4.76
N VAL A 248 14.41 15.00 4.93
CA VAL A 248 13.92 15.76 6.09
C VAL A 248 12.39 15.75 6.16
N SER A 249 11.73 15.86 5.02
CA SER A 249 10.26 15.80 4.95
C SER A 249 9.73 14.43 5.37
N CYS A 250 10.38 13.34 4.92
CA CYS A 250 10.07 11.98 5.36
C CYS A 250 10.22 11.83 6.88
N LEU A 251 11.33 12.32 7.45
CA LEU A 251 11.55 12.30 8.91
C LEU A 251 10.41 13.04 9.63
N ARG A 252 10.11 14.28 9.23
CA ARG A 252 9.06 15.08 9.86
C ARG A 252 7.71 14.38 9.82
N LEU A 253 7.33 13.82 8.66
CA LEU A 253 6.08 13.07 8.51
C LEU A 253 6.03 11.84 9.42
N LEU A 254 7.12 11.09 9.52
CA LEU A 254 7.20 9.92 10.39
C LEU A 254 7.09 10.31 11.87
N LEU A 255 7.79 11.35 12.30
CA LEU A 255 7.72 11.88 13.65
C LEU A 255 6.30 12.36 14.03
N ARG A 256 5.50 12.81 13.06
CA ARG A 256 4.10 13.15 13.32
C ARG A 256 3.25 11.95 13.76
N ALA A 257 3.61 10.75 13.32
CA ALA A 257 2.89 9.53 13.61
C ALA A 257 3.38 8.82 14.89
N LEU A 258 4.46 9.28 15.51
CA LEU A 258 5.10 8.64 16.68
C LEU A 258 4.86 9.41 17.98
N THR A 259 4.55 8.70 19.06
CA THR A 259 4.52 9.29 20.42
C THR A 259 5.93 9.41 21.00
N LEU A 260 6.69 8.34 20.90
CA LEU A 260 8.04 8.18 21.43
C LEU A 260 8.93 7.56 20.36
N ILE A 261 10.22 7.90 20.41
CA ILE A 261 11.25 7.25 19.61
C ILE A 261 12.01 6.31 20.53
N GLU A 262 12.00 5.03 20.20
CA GLU A 262 12.75 4.04 20.96
C GLU A 262 14.26 4.23 20.75
N LEU A 263 15.00 4.38 21.86
CA LEU A 263 16.45 4.50 21.80
C LEU A 263 17.08 3.16 21.36
N PRO A 264 18.01 3.18 20.38
CA PRO A 264 18.73 2.00 19.92
C PRO A 264 19.69 1.45 21.00
N TYR A 265 20.41 0.37 20.65
CA TYR A 265 21.47 -0.23 21.48
C TYR A 265 20.97 -1.00 22.72
N LYS A 266 19.80 -1.65 22.62
CA LYS A 266 19.46 -2.71 23.58
C LYS A 266 20.50 -3.84 23.51
N PRO A 267 20.92 -4.43 24.65
CA PRO A 267 20.33 -4.31 25.98
C PRO A 267 21.00 -3.28 26.93
N HIS A 268 21.81 -2.32 26.44
CA HIS A 268 22.52 -1.40 27.33
C HIS A 268 21.57 -0.58 28.24
N PRO A 269 22.02 -0.20 29.46
CA PRO A 269 21.25 0.67 30.35
C PRO A 269 20.92 2.03 29.71
N TYR A 270 19.81 2.65 30.13
CA TYR A 270 19.32 3.91 29.57
C TYR A 270 20.39 5.03 29.47
N PRO A 271 21.20 5.32 30.52
CA PRO A 271 22.22 6.37 30.45
C PRO A 271 23.24 6.15 29.33
N VAL A 272 23.71 4.90 29.17
CA VAL A 272 24.69 4.53 28.15
C VAL A 272 24.09 4.68 26.75
N ARG A 273 22.87 4.18 26.54
CA ARG A 273 22.18 4.34 25.23
C ARG A 273 21.98 5.81 24.88
N ARG A 274 21.67 6.66 25.87
CA ARG A 274 21.51 8.10 25.68
C ARG A 274 22.82 8.75 25.24
N GLU A 275 23.93 8.45 25.88
CA GLU A 275 25.25 8.95 25.49
C GLU A 275 25.64 8.49 24.08
N MET A 276 25.45 7.20 23.76
CA MET A 276 25.71 6.66 22.42
C MET A 276 24.83 7.36 21.35
N PHE A 277 23.54 7.56 21.64
CA PHE A 277 22.63 8.26 20.75
C PHE A 277 23.05 9.71 20.52
N LEU A 278 23.45 10.43 21.57
CA LEU A 278 23.96 11.80 21.45
C LEU A 278 25.28 11.85 20.69
N GLY A 279 26.17 10.87 20.87
CA GLY A 279 27.40 10.75 20.10
C GLY A 279 27.16 10.61 18.60
N LYS A 280 26.20 9.76 18.20
CA LYS A 280 25.90 9.51 16.78
C LYS A 280 24.97 10.55 16.16
N TYR A 281 23.88 10.92 16.84
CA TYR A 281 22.79 11.75 16.30
C TYR A 281 22.66 13.12 16.97
N GLY A 282 23.54 13.49 17.91
CA GLY A 282 23.49 14.78 18.60
C GLY A 282 23.51 15.98 17.66
N ARG A 283 24.11 15.84 16.48
CA ARG A 283 24.10 16.86 15.42
C ARG A 283 22.68 17.13 14.89
N LEU A 284 21.88 16.09 14.68
CA LEU A 284 20.49 16.22 14.20
C LEU A 284 19.59 16.90 15.25
N LEU A 285 19.89 16.72 16.54
CA LEU A 285 19.25 17.44 17.64
C LEU A 285 19.66 18.93 17.64
N ALA A 286 20.96 19.22 17.51
CA ALA A 286 21.46 20.60 17.45
C ALA A 286 20.90 21.39 16.25
N ASP A 287 20.70 20.71 15.12
CA ASP A 287 20.15 21.31 13.90
C ASP A 287 18.60 21.40 13.92
N GLY A 288 17.95 20.99 15.01
CA GLY A 288 16.50 21.09 15.18
C GLY A 288 15.66 20.12 14.33
N LEU A 289 16.28 19.09 13.74
CA LEU A 289 15.59 18.02 13.00
C LEU A 289 14.84 17.08 13.95
N LEU A 290 15.35 16.93 15.17
CA LEU A 290 14.74 16.14 16.25
C LEU A 290 14.42 17.04 17.44
N ARG A 291 13.29 16.76 18.10
CA ARG A 291 12.98 17.36 19.40
C ARG A 291 13.46 16.43 20.52
N PRO A 292 13.94 16.96 21.66
CA PRO A 292 14.34 16.12 22.79
C PRO A 292 13.17 15.38 23.44
N ASP A 293 11.96 15.96 23.42
CA ASP A 293 10.82 15.43 24.20
C ASP A 293 10.42 14.00 23.82
N PRO A 294 10.27 13.62 22.52
CA PRO A 294 9.94 12.24 22.13
C PRO A 294 11.07 11.23 22.37
N LEU A 295 12.30 11.67 22.69
CA LEU A 295 13.50 10.83 22.87
C LEU A 295 13.85 10.63 24.34
N PHE A 296 13.84 11.71 25.12
CA PHE A 296 14.36 11.75 26.49
C PHE A 296 13.34 12.22 27.53
N GLY A 297 12.21 12.77 27.08
CA GLY A 297 11.22 13.42 27.94
C GLY A 297 9.84 12.81 27.82
N VAL A 298 8.86 13.61 28.20
CA VAL A 298 7.44 13.28 28.09
C VAL A 298 6.90 13.96 26.82
N PRO A 299 6.26 13.23 25.89
CA PRO A 299 5.71 13.83 24.70
C PRO A 299 4.59 14.79 25.07
N SER A 300 4.42 15.86 24.30
CA SER A 300 3.31 16.80 24.53
C SER A 300 1.97 16.05 24.55
N LEU A 301 1.06 16.46 25.45
CA LEU A 301 -0.28 15.89 25.52
C LEU A 301 -0.99 15.91 24.16
N ARG A 302 -0.78 16.97 23.38
CA ARG A 302 -1.31 17.12 22.02
C ARG A 302 -0.86 15.98 21.09
N GLN A 303 0.44 15.66 21.11
CA GLN A 303 1.01 14.57 20.32
C GLN A 303 0.49 13.21 20.78
N TYR A 304 0.45 13.00 22.10
CA TYR A 304 -0.08 11.78 22.69
C TYR A 304 -1.54 11.54 22.26
N CYS A 305 -2.39 12.57 22.35
CA CYS A 305 -3.76 12.52 21.88
C CYS A 305 -3.85 12.23 20.37
N ARG A 306 -3.00 12.87 19.53
CA ARG A 306 -2.97 12.61 18.08
C ARG A 306 -2.75 11.14 17.79
N CYS A 307 -1.68 10.56 18.33
CA CYS A 307 -1.33 9.17 18.09
C CYS A 307 -2.36 8.20 18.69
N THR A 308 -2.90 8.50 19.87
CA THR A 308 -3.92 7.67 20.52
C THR A 308 -5.20 7.63 19.69
N ILE A 309 -5.74 8.80 19.29
CA ILE A 309 -6.96 8.88 18.46
C ILE A 309 -6.73 8.20 17.12
N ARG A 310 -5.58 8.45 16.47
CA ARG A 310 -5.24 7.80 15.20
C ARG A 310 -5.09 6.29 15.34
N GLY A 311 -4.53 5.80 16.45
CA GLY A 311 -4.43 4.37 16.77
C GLY A 311 -5.81 3.73 16.79
N VAL A 312 -6.76 4.31 17.53
CA VAL A 312 -8.15 3.82 17.56
C VAL A 312 -8.79 3.85 16.17
N LEU A 313 -8.63 4.94 15.41
CA LEU A 313 -9.17 5.01 14.04
C LEU A 313 -8.54 3.97 13.11
N ARG A 314 -7.24 3.72 13.25
CA ARG A 314 -6.49 2.74 12.46
C ARG A 314 -6.99 1.33 12.74
N ASP A 315 -7.15 0.98 14.01
CA ASP A 315 -7.58 -0.36 14.45
C ASP A 315 -9.04 -0.65 14.04
N ASN A 316 -9.83 0.39 13.81
CA ASN A 316 -11.19 0.29 13.28
C ASN A 316 -11.30 0.46 11.75
N CYS A 317 -10.16 0.50 11.02
CA CYS A 317 -10.09 0.72 9.57
C CYS A 317 -10.81 2.00 9.09
N GLN A 318 -10.78 3.06 9.91
CA GLN A 318 -11.46 4.32 9.62
C GLN A 318 -10.53 5.37 9.01
N LEU A 319 -9.22 5.16 8.96
CA LEU A 319 -8.29 6.14 8.36
C LEU A 319 -8.29 6.09 6.82
N PRO A 320 -8.13 7.23 6.13
CA PRO A 320 -8.07 8.59 6.66
C PRO A 320 -9.47 9.20 6.94
N GLY A 321 -10.53 8.69 6.31
CA GLY A 321 -11.85 9.34 6.23
C GLY A 321 -12.53 9.60 7.58
N GLY A 322 -12.30 8.74 8.57
CA GLY A 322 -12.82 8.84 9.93
C GLY A 322 -12.37 10.08 10.67
N THR A 323 -11.18 10.62 10.37
CA THR A 323 -10.71 11.89 10.96
C THR A 323 -11.66 13.05 10.66
N ARG A 324 -12.25 13.07 9.46
CA ARG A 324 -13.20 14.10 9.01
C ARG A 324 -14.59 13.94 9.59
N ARG A 325 -14.93 12.74 10.09
CA ARG A 325 -16.22 12.43 10.72
C ARG A 325 -16.25 12.76 12.21
N LEU A 326 -15.08 12.98 12.84
CA LEU A 326 -15.01 13.39 14.23
C LEU A 326 -15.61 14.79 14.41
N PRO A 327 -16.41 15.04 15.46
CA PRO A 327 -17.02 16.33 15.77
C PRO A 327 -15.98 17.31 16.36
N LEU A 328 -14.94 17.59 15.59
CA LEU A 328 -13.81 18.43 15.97
C LEU A 328 -13.66 19.61 15.00
N PRO A 329 -13.12 20.76 15.44
CA PRO A 329 -12.76 21.84 14.55
C PRO A 329 -11.87 21.38 13.39
N ARG A 330 -12.08 21.93 12.18
CA ARG A 330 -11.33 21.57 10.96
C ARG A 330 -9.81 21.59 11.15
N LYS A 331 -9.27 22.54 11.94
CA LYS A 331 -7.84 22.61 12.25
C LYS A 331 -7.35 21.35 12.99
N LEU A 332 -8.11 20.85 13.96
CA LEU A 332 -7.78 19.61 14.68
C LEU A 332 -7.96 18.38 13.80
N GLN A 333 -8.99 18.35 12.94
CA GLN A 333 -9.15 17.27 11.96
C GLN A 333 -7.92 17.17 11.03
N LYS A 334 -7.42 18.29 10.50
CA LYS A 334 -6.21 18.32 9.67
C LYS A 334 -4.94 17.94 10.44
N TYR A 335 -4.85 18.30 11.72
CA TYR A 335 -3.76 17.87 12.61
C TYR A 335 -3.78 16.35 12.83
N LEU A 336 -4.96 15.76 13.07
CA LEU A 336 -5.15 14.32 13.18
C LEU A 336 -4.92 13.58 11.85
N ASP A 337 -5.17 14.22 10.71
CA ASP A 337 -4.91 13.70 9.37
C ASP A 337 -3.47 13.96 8.87
N LEU A 338 -2.56 14.36 9.76
CA LEU A 338 -1.13 14.58 9.49
C LEU A 338 -0.80 15.70 8.48
N LEU A 339 -1.78 16.49 8.07
CA LEU A 339 -1.61 17.57 7.08
C LEU A 339 -0.94 18.81 7.71
N HIS A 340 -1.08 19.00 9.02
CA HIS A 340 -0.53 20.13 9.78
C HIS A 340 0.05 19.68 11.13
N ASP A 341 0.92 20.50 11.72
CA ASP A 341 1.41 20.38 13.11
C ASP A 341 0.80 21.43 14.05
#